data_AF-A0A945SR07-F1
#
_entry.id   AF-A0A945SR07-F1
#
_cell.length_a   1.000
_cell.length_b   1.000
_cell.length_c   1.000
_cell.angle_alpha   90.00
_cell.angle_beta   90.00
_cell.angle_gamma   90.00
#
_symmetry.space_group_name_H-M   'P 1'
#
loop_
_entity.id
_entity.type
_entity.pdbx_description
1 polymer ?
#
loop_
_entity_poly.entity_id
_entity_poly.type
_entity_poly.pdbx_seq_one_letter_code
_entity_poly.pdbx_strand_id
1 'polypeptide(L)'
;MPAKTIKVDSAAEAYLTLLKDREVDYLFGNAGTDFPSIIEGLSKSLTGEGSAPIPVTVPHENLAVAMAHGYYVSTGRLASVMV
;
A
#
# COMPACT_ATOMS: atom_id res chain seq x y z
N MET A 1 4.38 19.28 -6.66
CA MET A 1 3.93 19.06 -5.27
C MET A 1 5.00 19.63 -4.35
N PRO A 2 4.66 20.43 -3.34
CA PRO A 2 5.65 20.94 -2.39
C PRO A 2 6.24 19.77 -1.58
N ALA A 3 7.51 19.91 -1.18
CA ALA A 3 8.14 18.93 -0.31
C ALA A 3 7.44 18.93 1.06
N LYS A 4 6.99 17.74 1.51
CA LYS A 4 6.34 17.52 2.80
C LYS A 4 7.16 16.52 3.60
N THR A 5 7.54 16.88 4.82
CA THR A 5 8.22 15.98 5.75
C THR A 5 7.17 15.19 6.52
N ILE A 6 7.28 13.86 6.51
CA ILE A 6 6.40 12.95 7.25
C ILE A 6 7.19 12.38 8.42
N LYS A 7 6.65 12.48 9.64
CA LYS A 7 7.23 11.81 10.81
C LYS A 7 6.75 10.37 10.82
N VAL A 8 7.69 9.43 10.79
CA VAL A 8 7.47 7.98 10.71
C VAL A 8 8.62 7.26 11.41
N ASP A 9 8.37 6.05 11.90
CA ASP A 9 9.38 5.29 12.65
C ASP A 9 10.22 4.36 11.76
N SER A 10 9.76 4.11 10.52
CA SER A 10 10.45 3.21 9.59
C SER A 10 10.30 3.63 8.13
N ALA A 11 11.16 3.10 7.26
CA ALA A 11 11.06 3.30 5.82
C ALA A 11 9.77 2.71 5.23
N ALA A 12 9.29 1.59 5.77
CA ALA A 12 8.04 0.97 5.35
C ALA A 12 6.83 1.87 5.65
N GLU A 13 6.80 2.46 6.84
CA GLU A 13 5.77 3.42 7.24
C GLU A 13 5.83 4.70 6.38
N ALA A 14 7.05 5.18 6.08
CA ALA A 14 7.26 6.29 5.15
C ALA A 14 6.66 6.00 3.77
N TYR A 15 6.93 4.80 3.25
CA TYR A 15 6.48 4.36 1.93
C TYR A 15 4.96 4.24 1.87
N LEU A 16 4.33 3.58 2.86
CA LEU A 16 2.88 3.44 2.92
C LEU A 16 2.17 4.78 3.09
N THR A 17 2.70 5.66 3.93
CA THR A 17 2.14 7.01 4.11
C THR A 17 2.24 7.83 2.83
N LEU A 18 3.36 7.72 2.11
CA LEU A 18 3.52 8.37 0.82
C LEU A 18 2.52 7.85 -0.22
N LEU A 19 2.30 6.53 -0.31
CA LEU A 19 1.28 5.97 -1.20
C LEU A 19 -0.11 6.53 -0.89
N LYS A 20 -0.47 6.58 0.38
CA LYS A 20 -1.77 7.11 0.81
C LYS A 20 -1.91 8.62 0.54
N ASP A 21 -0.86 9.40 0.76
CA ASP A 21 -0.78 10.84 0.43
C ASP A 21 -0.93 11.10 -1.08
N ARG A 22 -0.55 10.13 -1.92
CA ARG A 22 -0.76 10.13 -3.38
C ARG A 22 -2.06 9.47 -3.82
N GLU A 23 -3.01 9.35 -2.90
CA GLU A 23 -4.37 8.87 -3.17
C GLU A 23 -4.43 7.43 -3.71
N VAL A 24 -3.41 6.61 -3.41
CA VAL A 24 -3.46 5.16 -3.63
C VAL A 24 -4.35 4.55 -2.54
N ASP A 25 -5.53 4.06 -2.93
CA ASP A 25 -6.51 3.54 -1.97
C ASP A 25 -6.23 2.11 -1.54
N TYR A 26 -5.70 1.29 -2.44
CA TYR A 26 -5.56 -0.16 -2.27
C TYR A 26 -4.14 -0.62 -2.55
N LEU A 27 -3.67 -1.56 -1.71
CA LEU A 27 -2.46 -2.35 -1.92
C LEU A 27 -2.86 -3.82 -2.05
N PHE A 28 -2.76 -4.34 -3.27
CA PHE A 28 -3.02 -5.76 -3.56
C PHE A 28 -1.72 -6.55 -3.38
N GLY A 29 -1.73 -7.65 -2.64
CA GLY A 29 -0.49 -8.43 -2.51
C GLY A 29 -0.62 -9.73 -1.75
N ASN A 30 0.39 -10.56 -1.90
CA ASN A 30 0.57 -11.81 -1.15
C ASN A 30 1.40 -11.55 0.12
N ALA A 31 1.52 -12.58 0.97
CA ALA A 31 2.46 -12.59 2.08
C ALA A 31 3.74 -13.30 1.64
N GLY A 32 4.89 -12.71 2.00
CA GLY A 32 6.22 -13.22 1.69
C GLY A 32 7.18 -12.92 2.84
N THR A 33 8.28 -13.67 2.89
CA THR A 33 9.28 -13.55 3.98
C THR A 33 9.99 -12.19 4.01
N ASP A 34 9.98 -11.45 2.90
CA ASP A 34 10.61 -10.14 2.77
C ASP A 34 9.67 -8.97 3.16
N PHE A 35 8.39 -9.24 3.41
CA PHE A 35 7.37 -8.21 3.71
C PHE A 35 7.07 -7.90 5.19
N PRO A 36 7.73 -8.47 6.23
CA PRO A 36 7.40 -8.15 7.62
C PRO A 36 7.34 -6.64 7.93
N SER A 37 8.25 -5.85 7.37
CA SER A 37 8.28 -4.39 7.60
C SER A 37 7.06 -3.66 7.02
N ILE A 38 6.59 -4.07 5.83
CA ILE A 38 5.38 -3.52 5.21
C ILE A 38 4.15 -3.97 6.01
N ILE A 39 4.08 -5.25 6.41
CA ILE A 39 2.96 -5.79 7.20
C ILE A 39 2.86 -5.08 8.55
N GLU A 40 3.98 -4.79 9.21
CA GLU A 40 4.01 -4.01 10.45
C GLU A 40 3.47 -2.57 10.23
N GLY A 41 3.92 -1.89 9.17
CA GLY A 41 3.42 -0.56 8.83
C GLY A 41 1.92 -0.54 8.49
N LEU A 42 1.43 -1.54 7.77
CA LEU A 42 0.00 -1.73 7.53
C LEU A 42 -0.76 -1.95 8.84
N SER A 43 -0.21 -2.75 9.76
CA SER A 43 -0.82 -3.04 11.05
C SER A 43 -0.97 -1.79 11.92
N LYS A 44 0.03 -0.90 11.95
CA LYS A 44 -0.07 0.42 12.62
C LYS A 44 -1.21 1.28 12.07
N SER A 45 -1.44 1.24 10.76
CA SER A 45 -2.54 2.01 10.14
C SER A 45 -3.92 1.51 10.60
N LEU A 46 -4.05 0.20 10.87
CA LEU A 46 -5.30 -0.40 11.36
C LEU A 46 -5.59 -0.04 12.83
N THR A 47 -4.58 0.31 13.62
CA THR A 47 -4.75 0.79 15.01
C THR A 47 -4.94 2.31 15.10
N GLY A 48 -4.90 3.02 13.96
CA GLY A 48 -5.04 4.48 13.90
C GLY A 48 -3.74 5.25 14.15
N GLU A 49 -2.62 4.55 14.26
CA GLU A 49 -1.28 5.11 14.52
C GLU A 49 -0.49 5.40 13.23
N GLY A 50 -1.09 5.18 12.05
CA GLY A 50 -0.45 5.42 10.76
C GLY A 50 -1.46 5.64 9.63
N SER A 51 -0.95 5.97 8.44
CA SER A 51 -1.75 6.13 7.23
C SER A 51 -1.20 5.24 6.12
N ALA A 52 -2.06 4.41 5.55
CA ALA A 52 -1.66 3.48 4.49
C ALA A 52 -2.83 3.20 3.52
N PRO A 53 -2.56 2.68 2.32
CA PRO A 53 -3.58 2.05 1.50
C PRO A 53 -4.22 0.86 2.22
N ILE A 54 -5.47 0.54 1.86
CA ILE A 54 -6.19 -0.63 2.36
C ILE A 54 -5.55 -1.89 1.77
N PRO A 55 -5.02 -2.80 2.61
CA PRO A 55 -4.42 -4.04 2.11
C PRO A 55 -5.51 -5.01 1.65
N VAL A 56 -5.28 -5.64 0.50
CA VAL A 56 -6.12 -6.72 -0.05
C VAL A 56 -5.23 -7.92 -0.32
N THR A 57 -5.45 -9.00 0.43
CA THR A 57 -4.68 -10.23 0.29
C THR A 57 -5.03 -10.93 -1.02
N VAL A 58 -4.05 -11.08 -1.90
CA VAL A 58 -4.17 -11.74 -3.19
C VAL A 58 -2.99 -12.72 -3.36
N PRO A 59 -3.18 -14.02 -3.09
CA PRO A 59 -2.07 -14.98 -3.07
C PRO A 59 -1.38 -15.21 -4.42
N HIS A 60 -2.06 -14.93 -5.53
CA HIS A 60 -1.52 -15.10 -6.87
C HIS A 60 -1.12 -13.76 -7.48
N GLU A 61 0.15 -13.63 -7.85
CA GLU A 61 0.75 -12.38 -8.34
C GLU A 61 0.05 -11.88 -9.62
N ASN A 62 -0.24 -12.80 -10.54
CA ASN A 62 -0.95 -12.49 -11.77
C ASN A 62 -2.35 -11.91 -11.51
N LEU A 63 -3.05 -12.44 -10.49
CA LEU A 63 -4.36 -11.92 -10.10
C LEU A 63 -4.22 -10.53 -9.48
N ALA A 64 -3.22 -10.31 -8.62
CA ALA A 64 -2.99 -9.02 -7.97
C ALA A 64 -2.76 -7.89 -9.01
N VAL A 65 -1.93 -8.17 -10.02
CA VAL A 65 -1.68 -7.24 -11.13
C VAL A 65 -2.93 -7.01 -11.97
N ALA A 66 -3.68 -8.07 -12.29
CA ALA A 66 -4.93 -7.94 -13.05
C ALA A 66 -5.99 -7.10 -12.30
N MET A 67 -6.09 -7.25 -10.99
CA MET A 67 -6.97 -6.45 -10.13
C MET A 67 -6.56 -4.97 -10.13
N ALA A 68 -5.27 -4.67 -9.95
CA ALA A 68 -4.77 -3.30 -9.99
C ALA A 68 -5.00 -2.63 -11.35
N HIS A 69 -4.80 -3.37 -12.45
CA HIS A 69 -5.11 -2.91 -13.80
C HIS A 69 -6.60 -2.60 -13.97
N GLY A 70 -7.49 -3.52 -13.56
CA GLY A 70 -8.94 -3.30 -13.61
C GLY A 70 -9.41 -2.13 -12.75
N TYR A 71 -8.79 -1.92 -11.58
CA TYR A 71 -9.06 -0.76 -10.73
C TYR A 71 -8.73 0.55 -11.44
N TYR A 72 -7.56 0.64 -12.08
CA TYR A 72 -7.16 1.82 -12.83
C TYR A 72 -8.10 2.09 -14.01
N VAL A 73 -8.43 1.06 -14.80
CA VAL A 73 -9.34 1.20 -15.95
C VAL A 73 -10.74 1.68 -15.52
N SER A 74 -11.24 1.21 -14.37
CA SER A 74 -12.59 1.55 -13.91
C SER A 74 -12.70 2.88 -13.17
N THR A 75 -11.63 3.34 -12.52
CA THR A 75 -11.68 4.54 -11.65
C THR A 75 -10.79 5.70 -12.11
N GLY A 76 -9.80 5.43 -12.97
CA GLY A 76 -8.73 6.37 -13.29
C GLY A 76 -7.72 6.59 -12.16
N ARG A 77 -7.87 5.90 -11.02
CA ARG A 77 -7.01 6.05 -9.83
C ARG A 77 -5.95 4.96 -9.76
N LEU A 78 -4.78 5.30 -9.22
CA LEU A 78 -3.67 4.37 -9.07
C LEU A 78 -3.94 3.36 -7.95
N ALA A 79 -3.46 2.13 -8.15
CA ALA A 79 -3.37 1.08 -7.15
C ALA A 79 -1.92 0.62 -7.03
N SER A 80 -1.54 0.10 -5.86
CA SER A 80 -0.23 -0.55 -5.66
C SER A 80 -0.36 -2.07 -5.61
N VAL A 81 0.72 -2.73 -6.01
CA VAL A 81 0.86 -4.19 -5.96
C VAL A 81 2.16 -4.54 -5.22
N MET A 82 2.10 -5.53 -4.33
CA MET A 82 3.24 -6.10 -3.60
C MET A 82 3.31 -7.60 -3.87
N VAL A 83 4.45 -8.10 -4.35
CA VAL A 83 4.70 -9.50 -4.73
C VAL A 83 6.12 -9.92 -4.39
#